data_AF-A0A086ZS43-F1
#
_entry.id   AF-A0A086ZS43-F1
#
_cell.length_a   1.000
_cell.length_b   1.000
_cell.length_c   1.000
_cell.angle_alpha   90.00
_cell.angle_beta   90.00
_cell.angle_gamma   90.00
#
_symmetry.space_group_name_H-M   'P 1'
#
loop_
_entity.id
_entity.type
_entity.pdbx_description
1 polymer ?
#
loop_
_entity_poly.entity_id
_entity_poly.type
_entity_poly.pdbx_seq_one_letter_code
_entity_poly.pdbx_strand_id
1 'polypeptide(L)'
;MAKRIVLADPRGFCAGVDRAILTVQTILKAASAPREDGLPPVYVRRQIVHNKHVVEDLAAQGAVFVQELAEIPDEAAAAGIPIVFSAHGVSPAVKAEAAARGMHVVDATCPLVSKVHREVLRFVKEGYEIVYIGHKGHDEAVGVVGESPEHVHLIEHAGDVDSLDFTPDTKLVLLSQTTLSIDETAGTIAALKARFPWIKEPPSSDICYATSNRQTAVKLVAEQSDCVVIVGSANSSNSVRLMEVAQDALGTRGTAHRVDDASEMDPAWFDGVEAVGVSSGASVPDELVSGVIDALRDRGFTDVTAVETIKENMHFVLPAELRSRQPSRAQ
;
A
#
# COMPACT_ATOMS: atom_id res chain seq x y z
N MET A 1 9.34 4.59 36.07
CA MET A 1 10.65 4.15 35.53
C MET A 1 11.06 5.19 34.49
N ALA A 2 12.11 5.03 33.68
CA ALA A 2 12.23 5.91 32.51
C ALA A 2 11.09 5.57 31.54
N LYS A 3 10.38 6.57 31.02
CA LYS A 3 9.35 6.32 30.01
C LYS A 3 10.01 5.81 28.72
N ARG A 4 9.36 4.88 28.03
CA ARG A 4 9.98 4.17 26.90
C ARG A 4 9.17 4.22 25.61
N ILE A 5 9.90 4.11 24.49
CA ILE A 5 9.37 3.96 23.14
C ILE A 5 9.63 2.51 22.70
N VAL A 6 8.57 1.80 22.32
CA VAL A 6 8.64 0.43 21.79
C VAL A 6 8.44 0.49 20.28
N LEU A 7 9.50 0.31 19.51
CA LEU A 7 9.53 0.54 18.07
C LEU A 7 9.37 -0.77 17.30
N ALA A 8 8.43 -0.82 16.35
CA ALA A 8 8.24 -1.98 15.49
C ALA A 8 9.39 -2.16 14.49
N ASP A 9 9.78 -3.41 14.25
CA ASP A 9 10.65 -3.81 13.14
C ASP A 9 10.17 -5.16 12.54
N PRO A 10 9.68 -5.18 11.28
CA PRO A 10 9.76 -4.10 10.28
C PRO A 10 8.69 -3.02 10.41
N ARG A 11 9.01 -1.83 9.87
CA ARG A 11 8.16 -0.65 9.69
C ARG A 11 8.59 0.12 8.43
N GLY A 12 7.84 1.14 8.02
CA GLY A 12 8.23 2.04 6.93
C GLY A 12 8.15 1.39 5.55
N PHE A 13 8.95 1.86 4.59
CA PHE A 13 8.87 1.42 3.19
C PHE A 13 8.98 -0.09 2.97
N CYS A 14 8.16 -0.60 2.03
CA CYS A 14 8.30 -1.95 1.48
C CYS A 14 8.94 -1.92 0.09
N ALA A 15 9.36 -3.09 -0.42
CA ALA A 15 10.06 -3.18 -1.71
C ALA A 15 9.24 -2.65 -2.90
N GLY A 16 7.90 -2.76 -2.84
CA GLY A 16 7.01 -2.24 -3.87
C GLY A 16 6.94 -0.71 -3.87
N VAL A 17 6.87 -0.10 -2.68
CA VAL A 17 6.88 1.35 -2.49
C VAL A 17 8.22 1.94 -2.90
N ASP A 18 9.33 1.36 -2.45
CA ASP A 18 10.68 1.78 -2.84
C ASP A 18 10.84 1.81 -4.36
N ARG A 19 10.42 0.74 -5.04
CA ARG A 19 10.46 0.66 -6.50
C ARG A 19 9.63 1.77 -7.16
N ALA A 20 8.43 2.04 -6.65
CA ALA A 20 7.53 3.02 -7.23
C ALA A 20 8.04 4.46 -7.08
N ILE A 21 8.51 4.81 -5.88
CA ILE A 21 9.14 6.12 -5.62
C ILE A 21 10.40 6.28 -6.46
N LEU A 22 11.27 5.26 -6.49
CA LEU A 22 12.51 5.30 -7.27
C LEU A 22 12.24 5.43 -8.79
N THR A 23 11.13 4.88 -9.29
CA THR A 23 10.70 5.04 -10.68
C THR A 23 10.49 6.51 -11.02
N VAL A 24 9.69 7.22 -10.23
CA VAL A 24 9.42 8.65 -10.44
C VAL A 24 10.70 9.47 -10.23
N GLN A 25 11.45 9.23 -9.15
CA GLN A 25 12.71 9.92 -8.89
C GLN A 25 13.75 9.74 -10.01
N THR A 26 13.81 8.56 -10.63
CA THR A 26 14.74 8.30 -11.74
C THR A 26 14.38 9.12 -12.97
N ILE A 27 13.09 9.29 -13.26
CA ILE A 27 12.61 10.14 -14.36
C ILE A 27 12.92 11.61 -14.06
N LEU A 28 12.61 12.08 -12.85
CA LEU A 28 12.88 13.45 -12.41
C LEU A 28 14.38 13.78 -12.46
N LYS A 29 15.26 12.91 -11.96
CA LYS A 29 16.72 13.10 -12.01
C LYS A 29 17.29 13.14 -13.42
N ALA A 30 16.66 12.45 -14.37
CA ALA A 30 17.07 12.46 -15.77
C ALA A 30 16.66 13.76 -16.48
N ALA A 31 15.69 14.50 -15.95
CA ALA A 31 15.28 15.80 -16.48
C ALA A 31 16.32 16.86 -16.07
N SER A 32 17.09 17.35 -17.05
CA SER A 32 18.27 18.20 -16.79
C SER A 32 17.94 19.69 -16.61
N ALA A 33 16.74 20.13 -17.01
CA ALA A 33 16.25 21.50 -16.90
C ALA A 33 14.72 21.55 -17.15
N PRO A 34 14.03 22.64 -16.75
CA PRO A 34 12.66 22.89 -17.18
C PRO A 34 12.56 22.87 -18.71
N ARG A 35 11.49 22.29 -19.25
CA ARG A 35 11.26 22.20 -20.68
C ARG A 35 10.77 23.54 -21.23
N GLU A 36 11.17 23.88 -22.46
CA GLU A 36 10.71 25.11 -23.14
C GLU A 36 9.20 25.11 -23.41
N ASP A 37 8.60 23.92 -23.57
CA ASP A 37 7.15 23.74 -23.79
C ASP A 37 6.32 23.85 -22.50
N GLY A 38 6.96 24.04 -21.33
CA GLY A 38 6.30 24.17 -20.03
C GLY A 38 5.68 22.87 -19.49
N LEU A 39 5.87 21.73 -20.19
CA LEU A 39 5.37 20.44 -19.72
C LEU A 39 6.23 19.90 -18.57
N PRO A 40 5.62 19.16 -17.62
CA PRO A 40 6.37 18.55 -16.54
C PRO A 40 7.27 17.41 -17.06
N PRO A 41 8.33 17.05 -16.31
CA PRO A 41 9.17 15.90 -16.64
C PRO A 41 8.42 14.56 -16.59
N VAL A 42 7.34 14.46 -15.81
CA VAL A 42 6.57 13.23 -15.60
C VAL A 42 5.16 13.53 -15.12
N TYR A 43 4.19 12.77 -15.65
CA TYR A 43 2.86 12.66 -15.06
C TYR A 43 2.75 11.35 -14.29
N VAL A 44 2.02 11.35 -13.19
CA VAL A 44 1.69 10.13 -12.42
C VAL A 44 0.18 10.02 -12.33
N ARG A 45 -0.37 8.87 -12.77
CA ARG A 45 -1.80 8.59 -12.62
C ARG A 45 -2.09 8.14 -11.19
N ARG A 46 -2.93 8.93 -10.51
CA ARG A 46 -3.20 8.91 -9.07
C ARG A 46 -1.92 9.08 -8.26
N GLN A 47 -2.01 8.99 -6.94
CA GLN A 47 -0.82 9.03 -6.10
C GLN A 47 0.07 7.82 -6.36
N ILE A 48 1.39 8.03 -6.47
CA ILE A 48 2.36 6.94 -6.71
C ILE A 48 2.28 5.87 -5.61
N VAL A 49 2.07 6.33 -4.38
CA VAL A 49 1.75 5.58 -3.15
C VAL A 49 0.84 6.45 -2.29
N HIS A 50 0.03 5.85 -1.41
CA HIS A 50 -0.82 6.62 -0.48
C HIS A 50 0.00 7.13 0.71
N ASN A 51 0.75 8.22 0.49
CA ASN A 51 1.39 9.01 1.54
C ASN A 51 1.48 10.47 1.10
N LYS A 52 0.92 11.37 1.91
CA LYS A 52 0.83 12.80 1.60
C LYS A 52 2.21 13.43 1.37
N HIS A 53 3.16 13.21 2.29
CA HIS A 53 4.50 13.79 2.22
C HIS A 53 5.27 13.31 0.99
N VAL A 54 5.22 12.00 0.67
CA VAL A 54 5.86 11.47 -0.54
C VAL A 54 5.31 12.13 -1.82
N VAL A 55 3.99 12.34 -1.88
CA VAL A 55 3.35 13.00 -3.04
C VAL A 55 3.77 14.46 -3.13
N GLU A 56 3.74 15.19 -2.02
CA GLU A 56 4.16 16.60 -1.94
C GLU A 56 5.63 16.78 -2.32
N ASP A 57 6.52 15.91 -1.84
CA ASP A 57 7.96 15.94 -2.13
C ASP A 57 8.25 15.67 -3.61
N LEU A 58 7.56 14.71 -4.22
CA LEU A 58 7.72 14.43 -5.66
C LEU A 58 7.12 15.54 -6.51
N ALA A 59 6.00 16.14 -6.08
CA ALA A 59 5.40 17.28 -6.75
C ALA A 59 6.31 18.51 -6.71
N ALA A 60 6.95 18.78 -5.57
CA ALA A 60 7.94 19.85 -5.42
C ALA A 60 9.17 19.66 -6.32
N GLN A 61 9.50 18.41 -6.67
CA GLN A 61 10.55 18.06 -7.63
C GLN A 61 10.09 18.14 -9.10
N GLY A 62 8.80 18.39 -9.35
CA GLY A 62 8.23 18.61 -10.69
C GLY A 62 7.34 17.49 -11.23
N ALA A 63 7.03 16.44 -10.45
CA ALA A 63 6.04 15.46 -10.87
C ALA A 63 4.62 16.07 -10.84
N VAL A 64 3.79 15.76 -11.82
CA VAL A 64 2.37 16.16 -11.84
C VAL A 64 1.48 14.94 -11.64
N PHE A 65 0.70 14.95 -10.55
CA PHE A 65 -0.26 13.90 -10.24
C PHE A 65 -1.64 14.24 -10.80
N VAL A 66 -2.24 13.34 -11.55
CA VAL A 66 -3.60 13.47 -12.12
C VAL A 66 -4.51 12.36 -11.58
N GLN A 67 -5.83 12.52 -11.56
CA GLN A 67 -6.72 11.42 -11.17
C GLN A 67 -6.94 10.45 -12.32
N GLU A 68 -7.17 10.99 -13.51
CA GLU A 68 -7.48 10.27 -14.74
C GLU A 68 -6.58 10.71 -15.90
N LEU A 69 -6.39 9.81 -16.87
CA LEU A 69 -5.52 10.08 -18.02
C LEU A 69 -6.03 11.25 -18.86
N ALA A 70 -7.35 11.45 -18.93
CA ALA A 70 -7.99 12.56 -19.64
C ALA A 70 -7.53 13.96 -19.19
N GLU A 71 -6.98 14.11 -17.97
CA GLU A 71 -6.43 15.37 -17.47
C GLU A 71 -5.04 15.68 -18.05
N ILE A 72 -4.38 14.69 -18.66
CA ILE A 72 -3.08 14.85 -19.30
C ILE A 72 -3.29 15.41 -20.71
N PRO A 73 -2.69 16.56 -21.07
CA PRO A 73 -2.82 17.14 -22.41
C PRO A 73 -2.26 16.23 -23.50
N ASP A 74 -2.84 16.26 -24.70
CA ASP A 74 -2.36 15.45 -25.83
C ASP A 74 -0.95 15.88 -26.29
N GLU A 75 -0.58 17.14 -26.05
CA GLU A 75 0.78 17.65 -26.28
C GLU A 75 1.81 16.90 -25.42
N ALA A 76 1.43 16.44 -24.21
CA ALA A 76 2.32 15.65 -23.36
C ALA A 76 2.59 14.26 -23.96
N ALA A 77 1.56 13.62 -24.51
CA ALA A 77 1.72 12.36 -25.23
C ALA A 77 2.57 12.55 -26.49
N ALA A 78 2.29 13.59 -27.29
CA ALA A 78 3.07 13.91 -28.49
C ALA A 78 4.54 14.25 -28.19
N ALA A 79 4.81 14.90 -27.06
CA ALA A 79 6.16 15.21 -26.58
C ALA A 79 6.88 14.01 -25.93
N GLY A 80 6.22 12.85 -25.83
CA GLY A 80 6.77 11.63 -25.25
C GLY A 80 7.00 11.71 -23.73
N ILE A 81 6.27 12.58 -23.03
CA ILE A 81 6.37 12.72 -21.57
C ILE A 81 5.97 11.40 -20.92
N PRO A 82 6.81 10.84 -20.01
CA PRO A 82 6.47 9.63 -19.30
C PRO A 82 5.22 9.79 -18.43
N ILE A 83 4.35 8.77 -18.47
CA ILE A 83 3.16 8.66 -17.64
C ILE A 83 3.31 7.42 -16.76
N VAL A 84 3.43 7.63 -15.45
CA VAL A 84 3.68 6.57 -14.49
C VAL A 84 2.37 6.04 -13.92
N PHE A 85 2.14 4.73 -14.02
CA PHE A 85 1.10 4.06 -13.25
C PHE A 85 1.58 3.76 -11.84
N SER A 86 0.71 3.97 -10.84
CA SER A 86 1.06 3.87 -9.42
C SER A 86 1.38 2.44 -8.96
N ALA A 87 1.90 2.30 -7.74
CA ALA A 87 2.20 1.00 -7.15
C ALA A 87 0.98 0.07 -7.03
N HIS A 88 -0.22 0.65 -6.97
CA HIS A 88 -1.50 -0.04 -6.76
C HIS A 88 -2.04 -0.72 -8.02
N GLY A 89 -1.43 -0.49 -9.18
CA GLY A 89 -1.92 -1.03 -10.44
C GLY A 89 -3.07 -0.25 -11.06
N VAL A 90 -3.40 -0.63 -12.30
CA VAL A 90 -4.49 -0.04 -13.07
C VAL A 90 -5.21 -1.13 -13.85
N SER A 91 -6.49 -0.89 -14.18
CA SER A 91 -7.30 -1.81 -14.97
C SER A 91 -6.83 -1.88 -16.44
N PRO A 92 -7.19 -2.95 -17.17
CA PRO A 92 -6.97 -3.04 -18.62
C PRO A 92 -7.57 -1.87 -19.41
N ALA A 93 -8.70 -1.32 -18.98
CA ALA A 93 -9.32 -0.17 -19.63
C ALA A 93 -8.41 1.06 -19.63
N VAL A 94 -7.75 1.35 -18.49
CA VAL A 94 -6.78 2.45 -18.38
C VAL A 94 -5.55 2.20 -19.28
N LYS A 95 -5.08 0.95 -19.36
CA LYS A 95 -3.98 0.58 -20.26
C LYS A 95 -4.37 0.76 -21.73
N ALA A 96 -5.59 0.38 -22.10
CA ALA A 96 -6.11 0.54 -23.46
C ALA A 96 -6.28 2.01 -23.83
N GLU A 97 -6.75 2.86 -22.91
CA GLU A 97 -6.83 4.32 -23.11
C GLU A 97 -5.44 4.91 -23.38
N ALA A 98 -4.46 4.61 -22.53
CA ALA A 98 -3.09 5.10 -22.70
C ALA A 98 -2.50 4.68 -24.06
N ALA A 99 -2.71 3.41 -24.46
CA ALA A 99 -2.27 2.91 -25.75
C ALA A 99 -2.96 3.62 -26.92
N ALA A 100 -4.28 3.83 -26.85
CA ALA A 100 -5.05 4.52 -27.87
C ALA A 100 -4.60 5.99 -28.05
N ARG A 101 -4.13 6.62 -26.97
CA ARG A 101 -3.61 7.98 -26.97
C ARG A 101 -2.11 8.08 -27.26
N GLY A 102 -1.43 6.97 -27.56
CA GLY A 102 -0.01 6.96 -27.86
C GLY A 102 0.88 7.39 -26.69
N MET A 103 0.42 7.20 -25.46
CA MET A 103 1.09 7.63 -24.24
C MET A 103 2.34 6.79 -23.94
N HIS A 104 3.42 7.44 -23.51
CA HIS A 104 4.63 6.77 -23.04
C HIS A 104 4.46 6.30 -21.59
N VAL A 105 3.92 5.09 -21.41
CA VAL A 105 3.65 4.52 -20.09
C VAL A 105 4.92 3.94 -19.45
N VAL A 106 5.10 4.22 -18.15
CA VAL A 106 6.07 3.55 -17.27
C VAL A 106 5.31 2.89 -16.12
N ASP A 107 5.28 1.57 -16.07
CA ASP A 107 4.46 0.83 -15.10
C ASP A 107 5.18 0.57 -13.77
N ALA A 108 4.84 1.36 -12.75
CA ALA A 108 5.37 1.23 -11.40
C ALA A 108 4.57 0.29 -10.49
N THR A 109 3.59 -0.46 -11.03
CA THR A 109 2.78 -1.44 -10.28
C THR A 109 3.68 -2.38 -9.49
N CYS A 110 3.36 -2.59 -8.22
CA CYS A 110 4.07 -3.54 -7.37
C CYS A 110 3.99 -4.95 -7.98
N PRO A 111 5.10 -5.70 -8.11
CA PRO A 111 5.07 -7.06 -8.67
C PRO A 111 4.11 -8.03 -7.95
N LEU A 112 3.84 -7.81 -6.66
CA LEU A 112 2.88 -8.58 -5.86
C LEU A 112 1.42 -8.21 -6.18
N VAL A 113 1.15 -6.95 -6.54
CA VAL A 113 -0.16 -6.56 -7.11
C VAL A 113 -0.31 -7.15 -8.51
N SER A 114 0.72 -7.04 -9.35
CA SER A 114 0.68 -7.66 -10.68
C SER A 114 0.50 -9.19 -10.64
N LYS A 115 0.90 -9.87 -9.55
CA LYS A 115 0.60 -11.29 -9.33
C LYS A 115 -0.92 -11.50 -9.27
N VAL A 116 -1.63 -10.74 -8.44
CA VAL A 116 -3.09 -10.84 -8.28
C VAL A 116 -3.81 -10.59 -9.61
N HIS A 117 -3.42 -9.55 -10.36
CA HIS A 117 -3.96 -9.30 -11.71
C HIS A 117 -3.79 -10.52 -12.66
N ARG A 118 -2.60 -11.16 -12.65
CA ARG A 118 -2.36 -12.37 -13.46
C ARG A 118 -3.15 -13.58 -12.97
N GLU A 119 -3.40 -13.68 -11.66
CA GLU A 119 -4.21 -14.75 -11.10
C GLU A 119 -5.67 -14.62 -11.51
N VAL A 120 -6.21 -13.40 -11.57
CA VAL A 120 -7.55 -13.15 -12.15
C VAL A 120 -7.62 -13.70 -13.57
N LEU A 121 -6.72 -13.25 -14.45
CA LEU A 121 -6.71 -13.68 -15.85
C LEU A 121 -6.55 -15.20 -16.01
N ARG A 122 -5.70 -15.82 -15.17
CA ARG A 122 -5.51 -17.28 -15.16
C ARG A 122 -6.80 -17.99 -14.76
N PHE A 123 -7.41 -17.61 -13.65
CA PHE A 123 -8.58 -18.31 -13.11
C PHE A 123 -9.81 -18.14 -13.99
N VAL A 124 -10.04 -16.95 -14.55
CA VAL A 124 -11.09 -16.73 -15.57
C VAL A 124 -10.89 -17.65 -16.77
N LYS A 125 -9.66 -17.76 -17.29
CA LYS A 125 -9.34 -18.68 -18.40
C LYS A 125 -9.60 -20.16 -18.05
N GLU A 126 -9.46 -20.53 -16.79
CA GLU A 126 -9.74 -21.88 -16.28
C GLU A 126 -11.24 -22.13 -15.97
N GLY A 127 -12.07 -21.09 -16.17
CA GLY A 127 -13.51 -21.10 -15.98
C GLY A 127 -13.95 -20.94 -14.52
N TYR A 128 -13.18 -20.23 -13.71
CA TYR A 128 -13.56 -19.88 -12.35
C TYR A 128 -14.29 -18.54 -12.28
N GLU A 129 -15.29 -18.48 -11.42
CA GLU A 129 -15.75 -17.26 -10.79
C GLU A 129 -14.82 -16.93 -9.61
N ILE A 130 -14.53 -15.64 -9.42
CA ILE A 130 -13.57 -15.16 -8.44
C ILE A 130 -14.30 -14.33 -7.39
N VAL A 131 -14.20 -14.73 -6.12
CA VAL A 131 -14.60 -13.88 -4.99
C VAL A 131 -13.38 -13.10 -4.54
N TYR A 132 -13.37 -11.79 -4.76
CA TYR A 132 -12.25 -10.93 -4.38
C TYR A 132 -12.58 -10.18 -3.09
N ILE A 133 -11.77 -10.43 -2.05
CA ILE A 133 -11.88 -9.71 -0.78
C ILE A 133 -11.05 -8.44 -0.89
N GLY A 134 -11.67 -7.27 -0.77
CA GLY A 134 -10.97 -5.98 -0.91
C GLY A 134 -11.87 -4.81 -0.55
N HIS A 135 -11.31 -3.60 -0.50
CA HIS A 135 -12.09 -2.40 -0.18
C HIS A 135 -12.66 -1.74 -1.42
N LYS A 136 -13.96 -1.46 -1.41
CA LYS A 136 -14.63 -0.82 -2.54
C LYS A 136 -14.07 0.58 -2.79
N GLY A 137 -13.70 0.83 -4.04
CA GLY A 137 -13.15 2.12 -4.47
C GLY A 137 -11.65 2.30 -4.21
N HIS A 138 -10.98 1.36 -3.53
CA HIS A 138 -9.53 1.38 -3.41
C HIS A 138 -8.85 1.16 -4.76
N ASP A 139 -7.77 1.90 -5.05
CA ASP A 139 -7.07 1.87 -6.36
C ASP A 139 -6.73 0.44 -6.81
N GLU A 140 -6.17 -0.37 -5.89
CA GLU A 140 -5.83 -1.77 -6.17
C GLU A 140 -7.08 -2.60 -6.50
N ALA A 141 -8.15 -2.46 -5.72
CA ALA A 141 -9.38 -3.23 -5.92
C ALA A 141 -10.05 -2.86 -7.25
N VAL A 142 -10.08 -1.57 -7.60
CA VAL A 142 -10.58 -1.09 -8.90
C VAL A 142 -9.74 -1.67 -10.05
N GLY A 143 -8.42 -1.73 -9.89
CA GLY A 143 -7.51 -2.33 -10.86
C GLY A 143 -7.77 -3.82 -11.07
N VAL A 144 -7.85 -4.59 -9.97
CA VAL A 144 -8.01 -6.04 -9.99
C VAL A 144 -9.40 -6.46 -10.48
N VAL A 145 -10.48 -5.84 -9.97
CA VAL A 145 -11.85 -6.10 -10.44
C VAL A 145 -11.97 -5.75 -11.93
N GLY A 146 -11.30 -4.67 -12.36
CA GLY A 146 -11.30 -4.25 -13.76
C GLY A 146 -10.66 -5.22 -14.74
N GLU A 147 -9.90 -6.23 -14.28
CA GLU A 147 -9.36 -7.29 -15.17
C GLU A 147 -10.47 -8.15 -15.78
N SER A 148 -11.55 -8.40 -15.05
CA SER A 148 -12.71 -9.16 -15.54
C SER A 148 -13.93 -8.87 -14.64
N PRO A 149 -14.58 -7.70 -14.78
CA PRO A 149 -15.68 -7.28 -13.91
C PRO A 149 -16.91 -8.21 -13.96
N GLU A 150 -17.03 -9.01 -15.01
CA GLU A 150 -18.07 -10.02 -15.18
C GLU A 150 -17.84 -11.30 -14.37
N HIS A 151 -16.59 -11.60 -13.99
CA HIS A 151 -16.20 -12.81 -13.26
C HIS A 151 -15.59 -12.55 -11.88
N VAL A 152 -15.35 -11.28 -11.52
CA VAL A 152 -14.78 -10.88 -10.23
C VAL A 152 -15.84 -10.21 -9.36
N HIS A 153 -16.18 -10.89 -8.27
CA HIS A 153 -17.20 -10.48 -7.30
C HIS A 153 -16.51 -9.89 -6.07
N LEU A 154 -16.57 -8.57 -5.91
CA LEU A 154 -15.98 -7.86 -4.78
C LEU A 154 -16.84 -8.00 -3.52
N ILE A 155 -16.20 -8.38 -2.41
CA ILE A 155 -16.75 -8.31 -1.05
C ILE A 155 -15.76 -7.63 -0.11
N GLU A 156 -16.25 -6.96 0.94
CA GLU A 156 -15.38 -6.28 1.93
C GLU A 156 -15.32 -7.06 3.25
N HIS A 157 -16.44 -7.67 3.66
CA HIS A 157 -16.61 -8.26 4.99
C HIS A 157 -17.36 -9.60 4.97
N ALA A 158 -17.29 -10.34 6.07
CA ALA A 158 -17.99 -11.62 6.25
C ALA A 158 -19.52 -11.53 6.01
N GLY A 159 -20.15 -10.37 6.31
CA GLY A 159 -21.58 -10.15 6.06
C GLY A 159 -21.95 -10.06 4.58
N ASP A 160 -21.01 -9.70 3.70
CA ASP A 160 -21.26 -9.58 2.26
C ASP A 160 -21.35 -10.94 1.58
N VAL A 161 -20.81 -11.98 2.23
CA VAL A 161 -20.90 -13.38 1.78
C VAL A 161 -22.36 -13.79 1.53
N ASP A 162 -23.30 -13.18 2.26
CA ASP A 162 -24.71 -13.49 2.11
C ASP A 162 -25.34 -13.04 0.79
N SER A 163 -24.72 -12.06 0.12
CA SER A 163 -25.15 -11.54 -1.18
C SER A 163 -24.71 -12.41 -2.37
N LEU A 164 -23.77 -13.33 -2.15
CA LEU A 164 -23.20 -14.18 -3.20
C LEU A 164 -24.10 -15.40 -3.46
N ASP A 165 -24.46 -15.64 -4.72
CA ASP A 165 -25.30 -16.77 -5.13
C ASP A 165 -24.58 -17.59 -6.22
N PHE A 166 -23.94 -18.68 -5.80
CA PHE A 166 -23.23 -19.60 -6.67
C PHE A 166 -23.73 -21.02 -6.48
N THR A 167 -23.90 -21.73 -7.59
CA THR A 167 -24.32 -23.13 -7.59
C THR A 167 -23.12 -24.05 -7.28
N PRO A 168 -23.33 -25.26 -6.71
CA PRO A 168 -22.25 -26.20 -6.36
C PRO A 168 -21.36 -26.67 -7.52
N ASP A 169 -21.81 -26.53 -8.77
CA ASP A 169 -21.05 -26.82 -9.99
C ASP A 169 -20.19 -25.63 -10.47
N THR A 170 -20.38 -24.44 -9.89
CA THR A 170 -19.55 -23.26 -10.18
C THR A 170 -18.14 -23.47 -9.63
N LYS A 171 -17.13 -23.35 -10.48
CA LYS A 171 -15.74 -23.32 -10.02
C LYS A 171 -15.49 -21.98 -9.32
N LEU A 172 -15.18 -22.02 -8.02
CA LEU A 172 -14.94 -20.81 -7.23
C LEU A 172 -13.52 -20.76 -6.69
N VAL A 173 -12.93 -19.58 -6.72
CA VAL A 173 -11.65 -19.28 -6.07
C VAL A 173 -11.74 -17.93 -5.37
N LEU A 174 -11.13 -17.81 -4.20
CA LEU A 174 -10.97 -16.53 -3.53
C LEU A 174 -9.62 -15.91 -3.89
N LEU A 175 -9.60 -14.58 -4.00
CA LEU A 175 -8.39 -13.76 -4.07
C LEU A 175 -8.55 -12.61 -3.07
N SER A 176 -7.46 -11.92 -2.70
CA SER A 176 -7.58 -10.77 -1.80
C SER A 176 -6.69 -9.59 -2.16
N GLN A 177 -7.06 -8.41 -1.68
CA GLN A 177 -6.25 -7.22 -1.71
C GLN A 177 -4.98 -7.39 -0.84
N THR A 178 -3.87 -6.84 -1.27
CA THR A 178 -2.55 -7.08 -0.67
C THR A 178 -2.34 -6.45 0.70
N THR A 179 -3.19 -5.49 1.09
CA THR A 179 -3.04 -4.63 2.28
C THR A 179 -4.09 -4.86 3.37
N LEU A 180 -4.87 -5.94 3.31
CA LEU A 180 -5.92 -6.22 4.29
C LEU A 180 -5.38 -6.63 5.67
N SER A 181 -6.23 -6.49 6.70
CA SER A 181 -6.00 -7.10 8.01
C SER A 181 -6.05 -8.62 7.90
N ILE A 182 -5.02 -9.31 8.40
CA ILE A 182 -4.95 -10.78 8.37
C ILE A 182 -6.13 -11.39 9.14
N ASP A 183 -6.43 -10.84 10.32
CA ASP A 183 -7.42 -11.43 11.23
C ASP A 183 -8.86 -11.22 10.68
N GLU A 184 -9.18 -10.01 10.21
CA GLU A 184 -10.48 -9.73 9.60
C GLU A 184 -10.69 -10.55 8.31
N THR A 185 -9.64 -10.68 7.50
CA THR A 185 -9.69 -11.48 6.27
C THR A 185 -9.89 -12.96 6.60
N ALA A 186 -9.25 -13.48 7.65
CA ALA A 186 -9.44 -14.86 8.09
C ALA A 186 -10.91 -15.14 8.49
N GLY A 187 -11.58 -14.19 9.15
CA GLY A 187 -13.01 -14.27 9.46
C GLY A 187 -13.88 -14.32 8.19
N THR A 188 -13.56 -13.49 7.20
CA THR A 188 -14.28 -13.47 5.90
C THR A 188 -14.05 -14.77 5.11
N ILE A 189 -12.81 -15.29 5.08
CA ILE A 189 -12.50 -16.59 4.46
C ILE A 189 -13.24 -17.73 5.16
N ALA A 190 -13.34 -17.70 6.49
CA ALA A 190 -14.09 -18.72 7.24
C ALA A 190 -15.59 -18.70 6.87
N ALA A 191 -16.19 -17.52 6.76
CA ALA A 191 -17.57 -17.36 6.30
C ALA A 191 -17.77 -17.87 4.86
N LEU A 192 -16.84 -17.54 3.95
CA LEU A 192 -16.86 -18.04 2.57
C LEU A 192 -16.78 -19.56 2.52
N LYS A 193 -15.89 -20.19 3.28
CA LYS A 193 -15.76 -21.66 3.32
C LYS A 193 -16.97 -22.34 3.95
N ALA A 194 -17.64 -21.69 4.90
CA ALA A 194 -18.87 -22.21 5.47
C ALA A 194 -20.02 -22.20 4.44
N ARG A 195 -20.14 -21.14 3.64
CA ARG A 195 -21.19 -21.02 2.61
C ARG A 195 -20.87 -21.79 1.33
N PHE A 196 -19.62 -21.77 0.89
CA PHE A 196 -19.12 -22.41 -0.34
C PHE A 196 -17.97 -23.38 0.00
N PRO A 197 -18.24 -24.58 0.55
CA PRO A 197 -17.18 -25.51 0.99
C PRO A 197 -16.21 -25.96 -0.11
N TRP A 198 -16.56 -25.77 -1.38
CA TRP A 198 -15.73 -26.11 -2.54
C TRP A 198 -14.88 -24.93 -3.07
N ILE A 199 -15.00 -23.73 -2.49
CA ILE A 199 -14.18 -22.57 -2.87
C ILE A 199 -12.70 -22.89 -2.66
N LYS A 200 -11.88 -22.55 -3.67
CA LYS A 200 -10.43 -22.73 -3.60
C LYS A 200 -9.74 -21.50 -3.05
N GLU A 201 -8.61 -21.72 -2.40
CA GLU A 201 -7.65 -20.68 -2.06
C GLU A 201 -6.60 -20.52 -3.17
N PRO A 202 -5.97 -19.35 -3.28
CA PRO A 202 -4.84 -19.18 -4.17
C PRO A 202 -3.66 -20.03 -3.68
N PRO A 203 -2.70 -20.38 -4.56
CA PRO A 203 -1.53 -21.19 -4.19
C PRO A 203 -0.67 -20.57 -3.07
N SER A 204 -0.79 -19.26 -2.86
CA SER A 204 -0.12 -18.49 -1.80
C SER A 204 -0.97 -17.27 -1.48
N SER A 205 -0.92 -16.80 -0.23
CA SER A 205 -1.61 -15.58 0.22
C SER A 205 -1.38 -14.40 -0.73
N ASP A 206 -2.43 -13.62 -0.96
CA ASP A 206 -2.34 -12.34 -1.67
C ASP A 206 -2.04 -11.17 -0.73
N ILE A 207 -2.42 -11.27 0.56
CA ILE A 207 -1.90 -10.37 1.58
C ILE A 207 -0.38 -10.49 1.58
N CYS A 208 0.30 -9.39 1.27
CA CYS A 208 1.71 -9.42 0.98
C CYS A 208 2.56 -9.57 2.25
N TYR A 209 3.84 -9.91 2.05
CA TYR A 209 4.79 -10.07 3.16
C TYR A 209 4.89 -8.81 4.02
N ALA A 210 4.94 -7.64 3.39
CA ALA A 210 5.14 -6.36 4.08
C ALA A 210 3.98 -6.03 5.02
N THR A 211 2.75 -6.26 4.55
CA THR A 211 1.53 -6.13 5.35
C THR A 211 1.55 -7.10 6.53
N SER A 212 1.83 -8.37 6.26
CA SER A 212 1.83 -9.44 7.27
C SER A 212 2.86 -9.21 8.38
N ASN A 213 4.07 -8.83 7.98
CA ASN A 213 5.17 -8.61 8.91
C ASN A 213 4.92 -7.38 9.79
N ARG A 214 4.43 -6.27 9.21
CA ARG A 214 4.10 -5.05 9.98
C ARG A 214 2.98 -5.31 10.98
N GLN A 215 1.93 -6.04 10.58
CA GLN A 215 0.85 -6.44 11.51
C GLN A 215 1.36 -7.34 12.63
N THR A 216 2.28 -8.27 12.33
CA THR A 216 2.90 -9.11 13.36
C THR A 216 3.73 -8.27 14.34
N ALA A 217 4.56 -7.36 13.82
CA ALA A 217 5.36 -6.47 14.66
C ALA A 217 4.50 -5.55 15.53
N VAL A 218 3.42 -4.96 14.98
CA VAL A 218 2.58 -4.03 15.75
C VAL A 218 1.81 -4.72 16.87
N LYS A 219 1.40 -5.98 16.71
CA LYS A 219 0.75 -6.74 17.79
C LYS A 219 1.68 -6.89 19.00
N LEU A 220 2.94 -7.26 18.77
CA LEU A 220 3.94 -7.39 19.84
C LEU A 220 4.34 -6.06 20.47
N VAL A 221 4.31 -4.97 19.69
CA VAL A 221 4.51 -3.61 20.20
C VAL A 221 3.34 -3.19 21.09
N ALA A 222 2.10 -3.45 20.67
CA ALA A 222 0.89 -3.14 21.42
C ALA A 222 0.78 -3.92 22.75
N GLU A 223 1.30 -5.14 22.83
CA GLU A 223 1.40 -5.92 24.07
C GLU A 223 2.31 -5.26 25.12
N GLN A 224 3.26 -4.42 24.69
CA GLN A 224 4.28 -3.81 25.53
C GLN A 224 4.09 -2.31 25.77
N SER A 225 2.96 -1.76 25.30
CA SER A 225 2.67 -0.33 25.27
C SER A 225 1.31 -0.01 25.91
N ASP A 226 1.19 1.20 26.45
CA ASP A 226 -0.07 1.76 26.97
C ASP A 226 -0.81 2.59 25.90
N CYS A 227 -0.08 3.04 24.88
CA CYS A 227 -0.58 3.77 23.72
C CYS A 227 0.25 3.37 22.49
N VAL A 228 -0.34 3.37 21.30
CA VAL A 228 0.39 3.10 20.05
C VAL A 228 0.17 4.25 19.06
N VAL A 229 1.25 4.73 18.45
CA VAL A 229 1.23 5.71 17.35
C VAL A 229 1.64 5.01 16.06
N ILE A 230 0.74 5.03 15.08
CA ILE A 230 0.97 4.56 13.72
C ILE A 230 1.16 5.76 12.81
N VAL A 231 2.35 5.89 12.25
CA VAL A 231 2.62 6.90 11.23
C VAL A 231 2.09 6.40 9.89
N GLY A 232 1.38 7.24 9.14
CA GLY A 232 0.90 6.97 7.79
C GLY A 232 -0.44 7.62 7.47
N SER A 233 -0.66 7.98 6.20
CA SER A 233 -1.82 8.76 5.76
C SER A 233 -3.16 8.03 5.86
N ALA A 234 -4.25 8.79 6.05
CA ALA A 234 -5.61 8.26 6.21
C ALA A 234 -6.13 7.48 4.98
N ASN A 235 -5.63 7.78 3.79
CA ASN A 235 -5.98 7.06 2.56
C ASN A 235 -5.13 5.81 2.32
N SER A 236 -4.17 5.47 3.19
CA SER A 236 -3.35 4.27 3.09
C SER A 236 -4.04 3.08 3.77
N SER A 237 -4.58 2.15 2.99
CA SER A 237 -5.25 0.94 3.52
C SER A 237 -4.36 0.20 4.53
N ASN A 238 -3.08 -0.03 4.22
CA ASN A 238 -2.15 -0.68 5.14
C ASN A 238 -1.97 0.09 6.46
N SER A 239 -1.87 1.43 6.42
CA SER A 239 -1.67 2.24 7.64
C SER A 239 -2.91 2.22 8.53
N VAL A 240 -4.10 2.28 7.92
CA VAL A 240 -5.38 2.18 8.65
C VAL A 240 -5.53 0.79 9.27
N ARG A 241 -5.31 -0.29 8.51
CA ARG A 241 -5.35 -1.66 9.04
C ARG A 241 -4.35 -1.85 10.18
N LEU A 242 -3.16 -1.24 10.09
CA LEU A 242 -2.16 -1.34 11.15
C LEU A 242 -2.59 -0.64 12.45
N MET A 243 -3.31 0.48 12.36
CA MET A 243 -3.89 1.15 13.52
C MET A 243 -5.00 0.32 14.17
N GLU A 244 -5.89 -0.27 13.37
CA GLU A 244 -6.95 -1.13 13.89
C GLU A 244 -6.38 -2.40 14.54
N VAL A 245 -5.40 -3.05 13.91
CA VAL A 245 -4.70 -4.21 14.49
C VAL A 245 -3.99 -3.83 15.80
N ALA A 246 -3.40 -2.64 15.88
CA ALA A 246 -2.82 -2.14 17.12
C ALA A 246 -3.90 -1.87 18.19
N GLN A 247 -5.04 -1.30 17.81
CA GLN A 247 -6.15 -1.03 18.72
C GLN A 247 -6.75 -2.33 19.29
N ASP A 248 -6.92 -3.35 18.45
CA ASP A 248 -7.41 -4.66 18.87
C ASP A 248 -6.45 -5.35 19.85
N ALA A 249 -5.13 -5.28 19.57
CA ALA A 249 -4.10 -5.83 20.45
C ALA A 249 -3.95 -5.05 21.78
N LEU A 250 -4.17 -3.73 21.76
CA LEU A 250 -4.25 -2.91 22.98
C LEU A 250 -5.48 -3.27 23.82
N GLY A 251 -6.63 -3.51 23.18
CA GLY A 251 -7.90 -3.69 23.85
C GLY A 251 -8.27 -2.47 24.69
N THR A 252 -8.79 -2.69 25.90
CA THR A 252 -9.19 -1.61 26.82
C THR A 252 -8.03 -0.97 27.58
N ARG A 253 -6.79 -1.44 27.38
CA ARG A 253 -5.60 -0.92 28.09
C ARG A 253 -5.15 0.44 27.57
N GLY A 254 -5.51 0.77 26.33
CA GLY A 254 -4.94 1.91 25.63
C GLY A 254 -5.65 2.24 24.34
N THR A 255 -5.14 3.26 23.66
CA THR A 255 -5.66 3.72 22.36
C THR A 255 -4.54 3.75 21.33
N ALA A 256 -4.87 3.30 20.11
CA ALA A 256 -4.01 3.45 18.94
C ALA A 256 -4.40 4.70 18.15
N HIS A 257 -3.42 5.51 17.78
CA HIS A 257 -3.61 6.74 17.01
C HIS A 257 -2.89 6.63 15.67
N ARG A 258 -3.52 7.12 14.61
CA ARG A 258 -2.89 7.28 13.30
C ARG A 258 -2.60 8.76 13.05
N VAL A 259 -1.37 9.06 12.68
CA VAL A 259 -0.90 10.42 12.33
C VAL A 259 -0.18 10.42 10.99
N ASP A 260 -0.29 11.50 10.22
CA ASP A 260 0.55 11.70 9.04
C ASP A 260 2.01 12.01 9.44
N ASP A 261 2.19 12.84 10.48
CA ASP A 261 3.50 13.21 11.03
C ASP A 261 3.42 13.58 12.53
N ALA A 262 4.56 13.99 13.11
CA ALA A 262 4.67 14.33 14.54
C ALA A 262 3.81 15.54 14.98
N SER A 263 3.43 16.43 14.06
CA SER A 263 2.64 17.63 14.35
C SER A 263 1.17 17.32 14.65
N GLU A 264 0.67 16.17 14.22
CA GLU A 264 -0.71 15.72 14.50
C GLU A 264 -0.85 15.03 15.87
N MET A 265 0.26 14.84 16.61
CA MET A 265 0.20 14.20 17.92
C MET A 265 -0.38 15.14 18.99
N ASP A 266 -1.51 14.75 19.57
CA ASP A 266 -2.08 15.46 20.73
C ASP A 266 -1.27 15.14 21.99
N PRO A 267 -0.72 16.15 22.70
CA PRO A 267 -0.04 15.93 23.97
C PRO A 267 -0.86 15.14 25.01
N ALA A 268 -2.19 15.28 25.01
CA ALA A 268 -3.07 14.62 25.98
C ALA A 268 -3.09 13.10 25.84
N TRP A 269 -2.69 12.54 24.69
CA TRP A 269 -2.60 11.09 24.50
C TRP A 269 -1.55 10.42 25.40
N PHE A 270 -0.58 11.21 25.91
CA PHE A 270 0.57 10.70 26.65
C PHE A 270 0.49 10.95 28.16
N ASP A 271 -0.64 11.47 28.65
CA ASP A 271 -0.89 11.69 30.07
C ASP A 271 -0.99 10.34 30.80
N GLY A 272 -0.12 10.14 31.79
CA GLY A 272 -0.06 8.88 32.56
C GLY A 272 0.49 7.67 31.80
N VAL A 273 0.93 7.84 30.54
CA VAL A 273 1.54 6.77 29.73
C VAL A 273 3.01 6.57 30.10
N GLU A 274 3.42 5.31 30.31
CA GLU A 274 4.81 4.90 30.60
C GLU A 274 5.49 4.30 29.36
N ALA A 275 4.74 3.67 28.46
CA ALA A 275 5.25 3.06 27.23
C ALA A 275 4.41 3.45 25.99
N VAL A 276 5.07 4.03 24.99
CA VAL A 276 4.46 4.35 23.68
C VAL A 276 5.01 3.41 22.62
N GLY A 277 4.13 2.67 21.98
CA GLY A 277 4.44 1.88 20.80
C GLY A 277 4.49 2.74 19.56
N VAL A 278 5.47 2.54 18.69
CA VAL A 278 5.57 3.27 17.42
C VAL A 278 5.74 2.28 16.28
N SER A 279 4.95 2.44 15.22
CA SER A 279 5.10 1.73 13.96
C SER A 279 4.69 2.64 12.81
N SER A 280 4.80 2.15 11.58
CA SER A 280 4.38 2.92 10.42
C SER A 280 3.92 2.05 9.25
N GLY A 281 3.09 2.66 8.41
CA GLY A 281 2.62 2.04 7.18
C GLY A 281 3.72 1.79 6.15
N ALA A 282 3.43 0.92 5.19
CA ALA A 282 4.35 0.53 4.12
C ALA A 282 4.76 1.68 3.18
N SER A 283 4.04 2.81 3.21
CA SER A 283 4.27 4.00 2.38
C SER A 283 4.95 5.15 3.12
N VAL A 284 5.45 4.92 4.34
CA VAL A 284 5.97 5.98 5.22
C VAL A 284 7.50 6.07 5.17
N PRO A 285 8.05 7.25 4.82
CA PRO A 285 9.48 7.52 4.94
C PRO A 285 9.99 7.41 6.38
N ASP A 286 11.24 6.98 6.57
CA ASP A 286 11.83 6.81 7.90
C ASP A 286 12.00 8.16 8.63
N GLU A 287 12.11 9.27 7.89
CA GLU A 287 12.21 10.61 8.49
C GLU A 287 10.95 10.99 9.29
N LEU A 288 9.75 10.59 8.83
CA LEU A 288 8.50 10.86 9.54
C LEU A 288 8.41 10.08 10.86
N VAL A 289 8.89 8.83 10.85
CA VAL A 289 8.98 8.00 12.06
C VAL A 289 9.99 8.60 13.04
N SER A 290 11.15 9.03 12.53
CA SER A 290 12.19 9.69 13.32
C SER A 290 11.66 10.96 13.98
N GLY A 291 10.90 11.78 13.25
CA GLY A 291 10.24 12.97 13.81
C GLY A 291 9.26 12.66 14.94
N VAL A 292 8.49 11.57 14.84
CA VAL A 292 7.60 11.10 15.93
C VAL A 292 8.42 10.67 17.15
N ILE A 293 9.50 9.92 16.94
CA ILE A 293 10.40 9.49 18.03
C ILE A 293 11.00 10.70 18.74
N ASP A 294 11.47 11.70 18.00
CA ASP A 294 12.07 12.91 18.58
C ASP A 294 11.04 13.73 19.36
N ALA A 295 9.82 13.90 18.83
CA ALA A 295 8.74 14.55 19.56
C ALA A 295 8.32 13.80 20.84
N LEU A 296 8.43 12.47 20.87
CA LEU A 296 8.22 11.66 22.08
C LEU A 296 9.39 11.81 23.07
N ARG A 297 10.64 11.90 22.60
CA ARG A 297 11.81 12.17 23.44
C ARG A 297 11.71 13.49 24.17
N ASP A 298 11.24 14.53 23.49
CA ASP A 298 10.99 15.86 24.08
C ASP A 298 9.94 15.82 25.21
N ARG A 299 9.10 14.77 25.23
CA ARG A 299 8.09 14.49 26.27
C ARG A 299 8.60 13.53 27.37
N GLY A 300 9.89 13.18 27.34
CA GLY A 300 10.54 12.34 28.35
C GLY A 300 10.55 10.83 28.04
N PHE A 301 10.08 10.40 26.86
CA PHE A 301 10.22 9.00 26.41
C PHE A 301 11.61 8.77 25.81
N THR A 302 12.60 8.54 26.67
CA THR A 302 14.02 8.51 26.25
C THR A 302 14.58 7.11 26.03
N ASP A 303 13.97 6.07 26.60
CA ASP A 303 14.40 4.69 26.44
C ASP A 303 13.76 4.08 25.18
N VAL A 304 14.54 3.81 24.13
CA VAL A 304 14.00 3.29 22.85
C VAL A 304 14.45 1.84 22.66
N THR A 305 13.48 0.95 22.54
CA THR A 305 13.72 -0.48 22.26
C THR A 305 13.00 -0.90 20.98
N ALA A 306 13.66 -1.69 20.14
CA ALA A 306 13.06 -2.24 18.93
C ALA A 306 12.54 -3.66 19.17
N VAL A 307 11.38 -3.97 18.61
CA VAL A 307 10.80 -5.32 18.55
C VAL A 307 10.98 -5.86 17.14
N GLU A 308 12.13 -6.51 16.91
CA GLU A 308 12.45 -7.15 15.64
C GLU A 308 11.77 -8.52 15.55
N THR A 309 10.90 -8.68 14.55
CA THR A 309 10.15 -9.92 14.30
C THR A 309 10.73 -10.74 13.14
N ILE A 310 11.18 -10.06 12.09
CA ILE A 310 11.70 -10.69 10.88
C ILE A 310 12.53 -9.68 10.07
N LYS A 311 13.59 -10.15 9.40
CA LYS A 311 14.36 -9.34 8.46
C LYS A 311 13.77 -9.39 7.05
N GLU A 312 13.43 -8.23 6.50
CA GLU A 312 12.95 -8.08 5.13
C GLU A 312 14.12 -7.86 4.15
N ASN A 313 14.42 -8.85 3.30
CA ASN A 313 15.52 -8.78 2.32
C ASN A 313 15.02 -8.67 0.86
N MET A 314 13.72 -8.42 0.66
CA MET A 314 13.11 -8.39 -0.66
C MET A 314 13.45 -7.08 -1.39
N HIS A 315 13.79 -7.17 -2.68
CA HIS A 315 14.03 -6.01 -3.52
C HIS A 315 13.44 -6.23 -4.91
N PHE A 316 12.78 -5.20 -5.45
CA PHE A 316 12.24 -5.22 -6.81
C PHE A 316 13.01 -4.26 -7.72
N VAL A 317 13.42 -4.77 -8.88
CA VAL A 317 14.10 -3.98 -9.89
C VAL A 317 13.16 -2.97 -10.55
N LEU A 318 13.73 -1.86 -11.04
CA LEU A 318 12.98 -0.84 -11.76
C LEU A 318 12.24 -1.38 -13.02
N PRO A 319 11.19 -0.67 -13.48
CA PRO A 319 10.58 -0.91 -14.79
C PRO A 319 11.63 -1.03 -15.90
N ALA A 320 11.39 -1.89 -16.89
CA ALA A 320 12.38 -2.25 -17.91
C ALA A 320 12.91 -1.03 -18.66
N GLU A 321 12.04 -0.05 -18.89
CA GLU A 321 12.24 1.24 -19.56
C GLU A 321 13.31 2.10 -18.85
N LEU A 322 13.50 1.89 -17.54
CA LEU A 322 14.42 2.68 -16.71
C LEU A 322 15.67 1.92 -16.28
N ARG A 323 15.80 0.62 -16.59
CA ARG A 323 16.94 -0.20 -16.12
C ARG A 323 18.29 0.27 -16.64
N SER A 324 18.35 0.84 -17.85
CA SER A 324 19.57 1.40 -18.42
C SER A 324 20.01 2.74 -17.80
N ARG A 325 19.14 3.34 -16.96
CA ARG A 325 19.35 4.66 -16.34
C ARG A 325 19.73 4.58 -14.85
N GLN A 326 19.93 3.38 -14.30
CA GLN A 326 20.49 3.26 -12.96
C GLN A 326 21.96 3.64 -12.97
N PRO A 327 22.42 4.59 -12.14
CA PRO A 327 23.84 4.65 -11.80
C PRO A 327 24.22 3.32 -11.15
N SER A 328 25.36 2.74 -11.52
CA SER A 328 25.86 1.51 -10.90
C SER A 328 25.88 1.69 -9.38
N ARG A 329 25.17 0.83 -8.64
CA ARG A 329 25.37 0.75 -7.18
C ARG A 329 26.83 0.41 -6.95
N ALA A 330 27.59 1.32 -6.34
CA ALA A 330 28.90 0.99 -5.79
C ALA A 330 28.69 -0.15 -4.77
N GLN A 331 29.50 -1.19 -4.91
CA GLN A 331 29.54 -2.36 -4.02
C GLN A 331 29.95 -1.96 -2.61
#